data_AF-A0A3B0UQT8-F1
#
_entry.id   AF-A0A3B0UQT8-F1
#
_cell.length_a   1.000
_cell.length_b   1.000
_cell.length_c   1.000
_cell.angle_alpha   90.00
_cell.angle_beta   90.00
_cell.angle_gamma   90.00
#
_symmetry.space_group_name_H-M   'P 1'
#
loop_
_entity.id
_entity.type
_entity.pdbx_description
1 polymer ?
#
loop_
_entity_poly.entity_id
_entity_poly.type
_entity_poly.pdbx_seq_one_letter_code
_entity_poly.pdbx_strand_id
1 'polypeptide(L)'
;MKTRVIRLAVLLALFATATIYAQEPAIPERSGEKMVAGNFAHRNFPGERHNNLFTEEQKSAIKQIRMKSMKEAKPLKDRLRELNAHYQTLVTAEKADMNAIYSNIEKTDQLETELAKIKEKANQDVRALLTEEQLLRFD
;
A
#
# COMPACT_ATOMS: atom_id res chain seq x y z
N MET A 1 45.99 -35.08 47.31
CA MET A 1 46.18 -34.84 45.86
C MET A 1 44.94 -35.11 45.00
N LYS A 2 43.91 -35.82 45.48
CA LYS A 2 42.74 -36.21 44.65
C LYS A 2 41.67 -35.12 44.46
N THR A 3 41.61 -34.09 45.29
CA THR A 3 40.60 -33.02 45.21
C THR A 3 40.98 -31.82 44.34
N ARG A 4 42.27 -31.65 44.00
CA ARG A 4 42.74 -30.58 43.10
C ARG A 4 42.50 -30.91 41.62
N VAL A 5 42.58 -32.20 41.26
CA VAL A 5 42.28 -32.68 39.90
C VAL A 5 40.78 -32.59 39.59
N ILE A 6 39.92 -32.83 40.59
CA ILE A 6 38.46 -32.73 40.44
C ILE A 6 38.01 -31.28 40.19
N ARG A 7 38.63 -30.28 40.84
CA ARG A 7 38.31 -28.87 40.60
C ARG A 7 38.73 -28.38 39.20
N LEU A 8 39.81 -28.94 38.65
CA LEU A 8 40.25 -28.62 37.28
C LEU A 8 39.31 -29.23 36.23
N ALA A 9 38.80 -30.43 36.46
CA ALA A 9 37.86 -31.10 35.57
C ALA A 9 36.47 -30.41 35.54
N VAL A 10 36.01 -29.88 36.69
CA VAL A 10 34.73 -29.15 36.76
C VAL A 10 34.83 -27.75 36.12
N LEU A 11 35.97 -27.07 36.21
CA LEU A 11 36.19 -25.78 35.54
C LEU A 11 36.30 -25.91 34.01
N LEU A 12 36.83 -27.02 33.49
CA LEU A 12 36.83 -27.32 32.06
C LEU A 12 35.44 -27.69 31.53
N ALA A 13 34.58 -28.31 32.34
CA ALA A 13 33.20 -28.61 31.97
C ALA A 13 32.31 -27.37 31.87
N LEU A 14 32.63 -26.29 32.59
CA LEU A 14 31.88 -25.03 32.55
C LEU A 14 32.16 -24.18 31.28
N PHE A 15 33.34 -24.33 30.66
CA PHE A 15 33.65 -23.64 29.40
C PHE A 15 33.08 -24.34 28.15
N ALA A 16 32.66 -25.60 28.26
CA ALA A 16 32.10 -26.36 27.14
C ALA A 16 30.62 -26.03 26.82
N THR A 17 29.98 -25.16 27.60
CA THR A 17 28.55 -24.81 27.39
C THR A 17 28.33 -23.49 26.64
N ALA A 18 29.40 -22.76 26.28
CA ALA A 18 29.29 -21.44 25.66
C ALA A 18 29.27 -21.43 24.12
N THR A 19 29.21 -22.59 23.44
CA THR A 19 29.23 -22.63 21.95
C THR A 19 27.92 -23.09 21.30
N ILE A 20 26.82 -23.27 22.04
CA ILE A 20 25.56 -23.79 21.46
C ILE A 20 24.52 -22.71 21.13
N TYR A 21 24.77 -21.43 21.42
CA TYR A 21 23.93 -20.31 20.95
C TYR A 21 24.67 -19.43 19.95
N ALA A 22 25.21 -20.05 18.90
CA ALA A 22 25.57 -19.35 17.67
C ALA A 22 25.26 -20.22 16.45
N GLN A 23 24.17 -21.00 16.52
CA GLN A 23 23.41 -21.27 15.30
C GLN A 23 22.57 -20.01 15.07
N GLU A 24 23.13 -19.08 14.30
CA GLU A 24 22.33 -18.18 13.49
C GLU A 24 21.22 -19.06 12.89
N PRO A 25 19.93 -18.74 13.07
CA PRO A 25 18.90 -19.51 12.41
C PRO A 25 19.35 -19.55 10.95
N ALA A 26 19.52 -20.75 10.40
CA ALA A 26 19.67 -20.90 8.97
C ALA A 26 18.40 -20.26 8.40
N ILE A 27 18.48 -18.98 8.08
CA ILE A 27 17.57 -18.32 7.16
C ILE A 27 17.73 -19.26 5.98
N PRO A 28 16.70 -20.07 5.64
CA PRO A 28 16.80 -20.86 4.43
C PRO A 28 17.22 -19.86 3.39
N GLU A 29 18.39 -20.08 2.79
CA GLU A 29 18.89 -19.27 1.70
C GLU A 29 17.76 -19.40 0.68
N ARG A 30 16.83 -18.43 0.72
CA ARG A 30 15.79 -18.26 -0.26
C ARG A 30 16.64 -17.86 -1.42
N SER A 31 17.06 -18.89 -2.17
CA SER A 31 17.75 -18.79 -3.43
C SER A 31 17.32 -17.49 -4.03
N GLY A 32 18.27 -16.56 -4.13
CA GLY A 32 18.10 -15.20 -4.64
C GLY A 32 17.75 -15.19 -6.13
N GLU A 33 16.89 -16.11 -6.53
CA GLU A 33 16.41 -16.37 -7.86
C GLU A 33 14.91 -16.67 -7.77
N LYS A 34 14.14 -15.66 -8.17
CA LYS A 34 12.84 -15.81 -8.85
C LYS A 34 11.64 -16.24 -8.00
N MET A 35 11.41 -15.63 -6.83
CA MET A 35 10.09 -15.73 -6.17
C MET A 35 9.53 -14.43 -5.58
N VAL A 36 9.80 -13.25 -6.16
CA VAL A 36 8.87 -12.08 -6.08
C VAL A 36 8.90 -11.25 -7.38
N ALA A 37 9.26 -11.88 -8.51
CA ALA A 37 9.12 -11.30 -9.85
C ALA A 37 8.27 -12.22 -10.76
N GLY A 38 7.63 -13.24 -10.20
CA GLY A 38 6.95 -14.30 -10.95
C GLY A 38 5.47 -14.07 -11.24
N ASN A 39 4.81 -13.11 -10.58
CA ASN A 39 3.37 -12.82 -10.79
C ASN A 39 3.03 -11.33 -10.94
N PHE A 40 4.01 -10.42 -10.90
CA PHE A 40 3.79 -9.01 -11.23
C PHE A 40 3.99 -8.71 -12.73
N ALA A 41 4.58 -9.65 -13.48
CA ALA A 41 4.90 -9.45 -14.90
C ALA A 41 3.76 -9.85 -15.88
N HIS A 42 2.67 -10.46 -15.39
CA HIS A 42 1.52 -10.85 -16.22
C HIS A 42 0.16 -10.51 -15.58
N ARG A 43 0.10 -9.46 -14.74
CA ARG A 43 -1.09 -8.61 -14.91
C ARG A 43 -0.91 -8.05 -16.29
N ASN A 44 -1.80 -8.41 -17.22
CA ASN A 44 -2.06 -7.63 -18.42
C ASN A 44 -2.13 -6.17 -17.96
N PHE A 45 -1.02 -5.45 -17.99
CA PHE A 45 -1.03 -4.01 -17.94
C PHE A 45 -1.75 -3.69 -19.25
N PRO A 46 -3.01 -3.21 -19.23
CA PRO A 46 -3.67 -2.78 -20.44
C PRO A 46 -3.06 -1.43 -20.90
N GLY A 47 -1.77 -1.21 -20.65
CA GLY A 47 -1.01 -0.02 -20.99
C GLY A 47 -0.63 0.04 -22.47
N GLU A 48 -0.69 -1.08 -23.18
CA GLU A 48 -0.38 -1.13 -24.62
C GLU A 48 -1.60 -1.10 -25.55
N ARG A 49 -2.80 -0.72 -25.07
CA ARG A 49 -3.99 -0.68 -25.95
C ARG A 49 -4.40 0.70 -26.47
N HIS A 50 -3.78 1.81 -26.05
CA HIS A 50 -4.29 3.14 -26.43
C HIS A 50 -3.23 4.23 -26.73
N ASN A 51 -2.00 3.89 -27.11
CA ASN A 51 -1.02 4.94 -27.41
C ASN A 51 -1.42 5.88 -28.58
N ASN A 52 -2.39 5.45 -29.41
CA ASN A 52 -2.94 6.25 -30.51
C ASN A 52 -4.44 6.57 -30.39
N LEU A 53 -5.06 6.51 -29.19
CA LEU A 53 -6.46 6.96 -29.08
C LEU A 53 -6.58 8.49 -29.17
N PHE A 54 -5.60 9.22 -28.65
CA PHE A 54 -5.66 10.68 -28.48
C PHE A 54 -4.58 11.39 -29.31
N THR A 55 -4.87 12.59 -29.81
CA THR A 55 -3.85 13.48 -30.40
C THR A 55 -2.89 13.99 -29.33
N GLU A 56 -1.76 14.59 -29.72
CA GLU A 56 -0.80 15.15 -28.75
C GLU A 56 -1.39 16.32 -27.96
N GLU A 57 -2.24 17.13 -28.59
CA GLU A 57 -2.97 18.22 -27.95
C GLU A 57 -3.95 17.67 -26.90
N GLN A 58 -4.71 16.63 -27.24
CA GLN A 58 -5.62 15.95 -26.31
C GLN A 58 -4.84 15.32 -25.15
N LYS A 59 -3.70 14.66 -25.39
CA LYS A 59 -2.83 14.10 -24.34
C LYS A 59 -2.37 15.18 -23.36
N SER A 60 -1.95 16.34 -23.87
CA SER A 60 -1.54 17.47 -23.03
C SER A 60 -2.70 18.00 -22.17
N ALA A 61 -3.89 18.16 -22.75
CA ALA A 61 -5.08 18.60 -22.02
C ALA A 61 -5.52 17.58 -20.94
N ILE A 62 -5.54 16.28 -21.28
CA ILE A 62 -5.85 15.18 -20.35
C ILE A 62 -4.86 15.17 -19.18
N LYS A 63 -3.56 15.39 -19.44
CA LYS A 63 -2.54 15.49 -18.38
C LYS A 63 -2.84 16.65 -17.42
N GLN A 64 -3.28 17.79 -17.92
CA GLN A 64 -3.66 18.94 -17.09
C GLN A 64 -4.91 18.64 -16.24
N ILE A 65 -5.94 18.04 -16.84
CA ILE A 65 -7.16 17.59 -16.13
C ILE A 65 -6.76 16.65 -14.99
N ARG A 66 -5.98 15.61 -15.27
CA ARG A 66 -5.50 14.66 -14.25
C ARG A 66 -4.69 15.34 -13.15
N MET A 67 -3.80 16.26 -13.50
CA MET A 67 -3.00 17.00 -12.52
C MET A 67 -3.88 17.85 -11.60
N LYS A 68 -4.88 18.53 -12.15
CA LYS A 68 -5.84 19.33 -11.38
C LYS A 68 -6.63 18.43 -10.42
N SER A 69 -7.22 17.35 -10.92
CA SER A 69 -7.99 16.41 -10.09
C SER A 69 -7.13 15.76 -9.00
N MET A 70 -5.86 15.45 -9.28
CA MET A 70 -4.93 14.94 -8.26
C MET A 70 -4.66 15.98 -7.16
N LYS A 71 -4.46 17.25 -7.54
CA LYS A 71 -4.26 18.34 -6.57
C LYS A 71 -5.49 18.55 -5.68
N GLU A 72 -6.68 18.53 -6.26
CA GLU A 72 -7.95 18.66 -5.55
C GLU A 72 -8.22 17.45 -4.63
N ALA A 73 -7.94 16.23 -5.10
CA ALA A 73 -8.17 15.01 -4.34
C ALA A 73 -7.17 14.79 -3.20
N LYS A 74 -5.92 15.29 -3.32
CA LYS A 74 -4.86 15.05 -2.34
C LYS A 74 -5.27 15.36 -0.89
N PRO A 75 -5.73 16.57 -0.55
CA PRO A 75 -6.11 16.88 0.83
C PRO A 75 -7.27 16.02 1.35
N LEU A 76 -8.20 15.61 0.48
CA LEU A 76 -9.30 14.73 0.87
C LEU A 76 -8.82 13.31 1.18
N LYS A 77 -7.87 12.78 0.39
CA LYS A 77 -7.22 11.48 0.65
C LYS A 77 -6.41 11.48 1.94
N ASP A 78 -5.73 12.59 2.23
CA ASP A 78 -4.97 12.74 3.47
C ASP A 78 -5.93 12.71 4.69
N ARG A 79 -7.05 13.45 4.65
CA ARG A 79 -8.09 13.40 5.68
C ARG A 79 -8.77 12.04 5.82
N LEU A 80 -9.06 11.38 4.69
CA LEU A 80 -9.64 10.04 4.70
C LEU A 80 -8.73 9.04 5.41
N ARG A 81 -7.41 9.16 5.22
CA ARG A 81 -6.42 8.32 5.94
C ARG A 81 -6.45 8.57 7.45
N GLU A 82 -6.55 9.83 7.87
CA GLU A 82 -6.66 10.20 9.29
C GLU A 82 -7.95 9.64 9.91
N LEU A 83 -9.09 9.77 9.22
CA LEU A 83 -10.36 9.23 9.68
C LEU A 83 -10.33 7.71 9.82
N ASN A 84 -9.77 7.00 8.84
CA ASN A 84 -9.62 5.55 8.88
C ASN A 84 -8.72 5.08 10.04
N ALA A 85 -7.61 5.80 10.29
CA ALA A 85 -6.76 5.52 11.43
C ALA A 85 -7.49 5.75 12.76
N HIS A 86 -8.23 6.86 12.86
CA HIS A 86 -9.03 7.16 14.04
C HIS A 86 -10.17 6.16 14.25
N TYR A 87 -10.80 5.68 13.18
CA TYR A 87 -11.82 4.63 13.24
C TYR A 87 -11.25 3.36 13.87
N GLN A 88 -10.05 2.94 13.46
CA GLN A 88 -9.38 1.79 14.06
C GLN A 88 -9.20 1.96 15.57
N THR A 89 -8.79 3.14 16.04
CA THR A 89 -8.69 3.44 17.48
C THR A 89 -10.04 3.34 18.18
N LEU A 90 -11.11 3.89 17.58
CA LEU A 90 -12.45 3.88 18.18
C LEU A 90 -13.02 2.46 18.34
N VAL A 91 -12.83 1.59 17.34
CA VAL A 91 -13.41 0.24 17.36
C VAL A 91 -12.65 -0.75 18.24
N THR A 92 -11.37 -0.48 18.55
CA THR A 92 -10.57 -1.30 19.46
C THR A 92 -10.57 -0.81 20.91
N ALA A 93 -11.29 0.28 21.20
CA ALA A 93 -11.39 0.78 22.57
C ALA A 93 -12.11 -0.22 23.48
N GLU A 94 -11.63 -0.38 24.71
CA GLU A 94 -12.24 -1.30 25.71
C GLU A 94 -13.73 -0.99 25.94
N LYS A 95 -14.09 0.29 25.93
CA LYS A 95 -15.47 0.77 25.93
C LYS A 95 -15.72 1.60 24.67
N ALA A 96 -16.40 1.00 23.69
CA ALA A 96 -16.72 1.65 22.44
C ALA A 96 -17.68 2.84 22.65
N ASP A 97 -17.32 3.99 22.07
CA ASP A 97 -18.24 5.12 21.88
C ASP A 97 -18.88 5.01 20.49
N MET A 98 -20.09 4.47 20.45
CA MET A 98 -20.81 4.26 19.20
C MET A 98 -21.14 5.57 18.47
N ASN A 99 -21.35 6.68 19.19
CA ASN A 99 -21.63 7.97 18.55
C ASN A 99 -20.38 8.49 17.83
N ALA A 100 -19.20 8.33 18.44
CA ALA A 100 -17.94 8.69 17.80
C ALA A 100 -17.65 7.81 16.58
N ILE A 101 -17.94 6.51 16.65
CA ILE A 101 -17.82 5.57 15.52
C ILE A 101 -18.72 6.01 14.36
N TYR A 102 -20.01 6.26 14.62
CA TYR A 102 -20.95 6.68 13.58
C TYR A 102 -20.57 8.02 12.97
N SER A 103 -20.16 9.00 13.77
CA SER A 103 -19.67 10.29 13.25
C SER A 103 -18.42 10.13 12.38
N ASN A 104 -17.53 9.19 12.69
CA ASN A 104 -16.36 8.92 11.86
C ASN A 104 -16.77 8.30 10.51
N ILE A 105 -17.70 7.34 10.51
CA ILE A 105 -18.26 6.73 9.30
C ILE A 105 -18.90 7.80 8.40
N GLU A 106 -19.77 8.65 8.94
CA GLU A 106 -20.43 9.72 8.16
C GLU A 106 -19.43 10.68 7.51
N LYS A 107 -18.37 11.06 8.23
CA LYS A 107 -17.30 11.92 7.69
C LYS A 107 -16.50 11.21 6.60
N THR A 108 -16.27 9.90 6.76
CA THR A 108 -15.59 9.06 5.77
C THR A 108 -16.40 9.00 4.48
N ASP A 109 -17.69 8.70 4.58
CA ASP A 109 -18.62 8.63 3.44
C ASP A 109 -18.72 9.96 2.68
N GLN A 110 -18.73 11.08 3.40
CA GLN A 110 -18.70 12.41 2.80
C GLN A 110 -17.42 12.63 1.98
N LEU A 111 -16.25 12.28 2.51
CA LEU A 111 -14.99 12.44 1.78
C LEU A 111 -14.90 11.51 0.57
N GLU A 112 -15.36 10.27 0.68
CA GLU A 112 -15.40 9.32 -0.44
C GLU A 112 -16.33 9.81 -1.55
N THR A 113 -17.47 10.39 -1.18
CA THR A 113 -18.40 11.02 -2.12
C THR A 113 -17.74 12.18 -2.87
N GLU A 114 -17.03 13.07 -2.17
CA GLU A 114 -16.32 14.18 -2.82
C GLU A 114 -15.18 13.69 -3.72
N LEU A 115 -14.45 12.66 -3.31
CA LEU A 115 -13.43 12.02 -4.16
C LEU A 115 -14.04 11.40 -5.42
N ALA A 116 -15.20 10.76 -5.31
CA ALA A 116 -15.93 10.22 -6.45
C ALA A 116 -16.38 11.33 -7.41
N LYS A 117 -16.90 12.45 -6.88
CA LYS A 117 -17.26 13.62 -7.70
C LYS A 117 -16.07 14.19 -8.45
N ILE A 118 -14.90 14.32 -7.82
CA ILE A 118 -13.67 14.80 -8.48
C ILE A 118 -13.27 13.86 -9.61
N LYS A 119 -13.32 12.55 -9.36
CA LYS A 119 -12.99 11.53 -10.36
C LYS A 119 -13.95 11.60 -11.56
N GLU A 120 -15.26 11.63 -11.31
CA GLU A 120 -16.23 11.67 -12.41
C GLU A 120 -16.20 12.99 -13.15
N LYS A 121 -15.97 14.11 -12.45
CA LYS A 121 -15.72 15.37 -13.12
C LYS A 121 -14.52 15.27 -14.07
N ALA A 122 -13.41 14.69 -13.63
CA ALA A 122 -12.23 14.49 -14.47
C ALA A 122 -12.55 13.62 -15.70
N ASN A 123 -13.31 12.54 -15.52
CA ASN A 123 -13.73 11.67 -16.61
C ASN A 123 -14.59 12.42 -17.63
N GLN A 124 -15.58 13.19 -17.17
CA GLN A 124 -16.44 13.98 -18.06
C GLN A 124 -15.67 15.10 -18.77
N ASP A 125 -14.75 15.76 -18.06
CA ASP A 125 -13.85 16.77 -18.66
C ASP A 125 -12.96 16.13 -19.75
N VAL A 126 -12.54 14.86 -19.60
CA VAL A 126 -11.83 14.11 -20.66
C VAL A 126 -12.76 13.78 -21.82
N ARG A 127 -13.97 13.26 -21.58
CA ARG A 127 -14.96 12.94 -22.62
C ARG A 127 -15.26 14.15 -23.51
N ALA A 128 -15.34 15.35 -22.93
CA ALA A 128 -15.58 16.60 -23.66
C ALA A 128 -14.47 16.97 -24.66
N LEU A 129 -13.28 16.34 -24.58
CA LEU A 129 -12.18 16.57 -25.52
C LEU A 129 -12.19 15.60 -26.70
N LEU A 130 -13.03 14.57 -26.68
CA LEU A 130 -12.99 13.44 -27.61
C LEU A 130 -13.95 13.62 -28.78
N THR A 131 -13.57 13.13 -29.95
CA THR A 131 -14.51 12.95 -31.07
C THR A 131 -15.49 11.82 -30.78
N GLU A 132 -16.58 11.74 -31.53
CA GLU A 132 -17.57 10.66 -31.41
C GLU A 132 -16.93 9.26 -31.57
N GLU A 133 -16.04 9.10 -32.55
CA GLU A 133 -15.30 7.85 -32.75
C GLU A 133 -14.38 7.52 -31.56
N GLN A 134 -13.72 8.52 -30.98
CA GLN A 134 -12.89 8.34 -29.80
C GLN A 134 -13.72 8.01 -28.56
N LEU A 135 -14.91 8.59 -28.41
CA LEU A 135 -15.85 8.29 -27.33
C LEU A 135 -16.31 6.84 -27.36
N LEU A 136 -16.68 6.33 -28.55
CA LEU A 136 -17.07 4.92 -28.73
C LEU A 136 -15.98 3.91 -28.33
N ARG A 137 -14.71 4.34 -28.34
CA ARG A 137 -13.55 3.53 -27.92
C ARG A 137 -13.10 3.78 -26.49
N PHE A 138 -13.52 4.90 -25.90
CA PHE A 138 -13.17 5.32 -24.55
C PHE A 138 -14.14 4.74 -23.52
N ASP A 139 -15.42 4.64 -23.88
CA ASP A 139 -16.50 4.06 -23.10
C ASP A 139 -16.46 2.53 -23.09
#